data_AF-A0A355RY83-F1
#
_entry.id   AF-A0A355RY83-F1
#
_cell.length_a   1.000
_cell.length_b   1.000
_cell.length_c   1.000
_cell.angle_alpha   90.00
_cell.angle_beta   90.00
_cell.angle_gamma   90.00
#
_symmetry.space_group_name_H-M   'P 1'
#
loop_
_entity.id
_entity.type
_entity.pdbx_description
1 polymer ?
#
loop_
_entity_poly.entity_id
_entity_poly.type
_entity_poly.pdbx_seq_one_letter_code
_entity_poly.pdbx_strand_id
1 'polypeptide(L)' 'TLLYGVEVKFYSSKVKVGNNFETAVANLYTIGDGAGITRGLMQASVTGVIVARDILNRKV' A
#
# COMPACT_ATOMS: atom_id res chain seq x y z
N THR A 1 -8.00 -19.94 32.81
CA THR A 1 -6.78 -19.96 31.98
C THR A 1 -7.05 -19.23 30.69
N LEU A 2 -6.22 -18.25 30.31
CA LEU A 2 -6.34 -17.50 29.05
C LEU A 2 -5.40 -18.14 28.02
N LEU A 3 -5.92 -18.53 26.85
CA LEU A 3 -5.06 -18.91 25.72
C LEU A 3 -4.63 -17.64 24.99
N TYR A 4 -3.31 -17.46 24.81
CA TYR A 4 -2.75 -16.44 23.93
C TYR A 4 -1.97 -17.13 22.81
N GLY A 5 -2.08 -16.60 21.61
CA GLY A 5 -1.41 -17.11 20.41
C GLY A 5 -1.12 -15.98 19.44
N VAL A 6 -0.13 -16.17 18.58
CA VAL A 6 0.27 -15.17 17.57
C VAL A 6 -0.59 -15.33 16.33
N GLU A 7 -1.21 -14.25 15.86
CA GLU A 7 -1.82 -14.20 14.54
C GLU A 7 -0.75 -13.92 13.48
N VAL A 8 -0.69 -14.77 12.46
CA VAL A 8 0.22 -14.60 11.33
C VAL A 8 -0.58 -14.60 10.04
N LYS A 9 -0.37 -13.58 9.21
CA LYS A 9 -0.86 -13.56 7.82
C LYS A 9 0.24 -14.07 6.89
N PHE A 10 0.08 -15.29 6.40
CA PHE A 10 1.06 -15.94 5.51
C PHE A 10 1.04 -15.39 4.07
N TYR A 11 -0.07 -14.80 3.65
CA TYR A 11 -0.26 -14.26 2.31
C TYR A 11 -0.78 -12.83 2.40
N SER A 12 -0.27 -11.98 1.50
CA SER A 12 -0.83 -10.66 1.24
C SER A 12 -1.18 -10.58 -0.23
N SER A 13 -2.34 -9.99 -0.53
CA SER A 13 -2.73 -9.70 -1.90
C SER A 13 -1.81 -8.61 -2.45
N LYS A 14 -0.79 -9.03 -3.21
CA LYS A 14 0.15 -8.10 -3.83
C LYS A 14 -0.49 -7.49 -5.07
N VAL A 15 -1.03 -6.28 -4.93
CA VAL A 15 -1.63 -5.55 -6.05
C VAL A 15 -0.54 -5.16 -7.04
N LYS A 16 -0.80 -5.39 -8.33
CA LYS A 16 0.12 -4.98 -9.40
C LYS A 16 -0.04 -3.47 -9.62
N VAL A 17 1.05 -2.73 -9.43
CA VAL A 17 1.10 -1.27 -9.57
C VAL A 17 2.34 -0.83 -10.36
N GLY A 18 2.29 0.39 -10.89
CA GLY A 18 3.45 1.09 -11.44
C GLY A 18 4.34 1.72 -10.37
N ASN A 19 5.38 2.45 -10.81
CA ASN A 19 6.35 3.12 -9.92
C ASN A 19 5.73 4.24 -9.06
N ASN A 20 4.57 4.76 -9.46
CA ASN A 20 3.79 5.76 -8.74
C ASN A 20 2.67 5.15 -7.88
N PHE A 21 2.62 3.83 -7.74
CA PHE A 21 1.57 3.09 -7.02
C PHE A 21 0.17 3.15 -7.65
N GLU A 22 0.07 3.60 -8.90
CA GLU A 22 -1.17 3.51 -9.67
C GLU A 22 -1.37 2.09 -10.19
N THR A 23 -2.62 1.63 -10.17
CA THR A 23 -3.03 0.35 -10.72
C THR A 23 -3.20 0.43 -12.24
N ALA A 24 -3.65 -0.67 -12.87
CA ALA A 24 -4.07 -0.64 -14.27
C ALA A 24 -5.32 0.23 -14.52
N VAL A 25 -6.06 0.58 -13.47
CA VAL A 25 -7.21 1.49 -13.54
C VAL A 25 -6.71 2.90 -13.29
N ALA A 26 -6.94 3.80 -14.25
CA ALA A 26 -6.51 5.18 -14.17
C ALA A 26 -7.09 5.89 -12.94
N ASN A 27 -6.25 6.67 -12.26
CA ASN A 27 -6.54 7.40 -11.03
C ASN A 27 -6.93 6.51 -9.83
N LEU A 28 -6.74 5.19 -9.93
CA LEU A 28 -6.88 4.27 -8.81
C LEU A 28 -5.50 3.85 -8.30
N TYR A 29 -5.19 4.29 -7.09
CA TYR A 29 -3.91 4.02 -6.41
C TYR A 29 -4.10 2.99 -5.30
N THR A 30 -3.09 2.16 -5.08
CA THR A 30 -3.06 1.21 -3.95
C THR A 30 -1.74 1.30 -3.24
N ILE A 31 -1.78 1.54 -1.92
CA ILE A 31 -0.62 1.78 -1.07
C ILE A 31 -0.76 1.06 0.28
N GLY A 32 0.32 1.04 1.06
CA GLY A 32 0.32 0.47 2.41
C GLY A 32 0.27 -1.06 2.45
N ASP A 33 0.03 -1.58 3.65
CA ASP A 33 0.14 -3.02 3.94
C ASP A 33 -0.99 -3.82 3.27
N GLY A 34 -2.17 -3.22 3.12
CA GLY A 34 -3.33 -3.81 2.45
C GLY A 34 -3.12 -4.05 0.95
N ALA A 35 -2.22 -3.29 0.32
CA ALA A 35 -1.82 -3.51 -1.07
C ALA A 35 -0.72 -4.57 -1.22
N GLY A 36 -0.19 -5.10 -0.11
CA GLY A 36 0.93 -6.04 -0.10
C GLY A 36 2.27 -5.41 -0.51
N ILE A 37 2.39 -4.08 -0.39
CA ILE A 37 3.56 -3.30 -0.80
C ILE A 37 4.50 -3.05 0.38
N THR A 38 3.94 -2.88 1.58
CA THR A 38 4.68 -2.54 2.79
C THR A 38 4.47 -3.58 3.88
N ARG A 39 5.29 -3.52 4.95
CA ARG A 39 5.18 -4.40 6.12
C ARG A 39 5.28 -3.62 7.43
N GLY A 40 4.72 -2.41 7.46
CA GLY A 40 4.74 -1.58 8.64
C GLY A 40 4.42 -0.12 8.39
N LEU A 41 4.11 0.57 9.49
CA LEU A 41 3.58 1.92 9.51
C LEU A 41 4.47 2.93 8.77
N MET A 42 5.79 2.89 8.99
CA MET A 42 6.70 3.84 8.34
C MET A 42 6.67 3.70 6.82
N GLN A 43 6.75 2.48 6.31
CA GLN A 43 6.72 2.22 4.87
C GLN A 43 5.36 2.62 4.29
N ALA A 44 4.26 2.26 4.96
CA ALA A 44 2.90 2.63 4.53
C ALA A 44 2.74 4.16 4.43
N SER A 45 3.22 4.91 5.44
CA SER A 45 3.19 6.37 5.43
C SER A 45 3.99 6.99 4.27
N VAL A 46 5.19 6.46 3.98
CA VAL A 46 6.02 6.94 2.86
C VAL A 46 5.29 6.76 1.52
N THR A 47 4.63 5.61 1.31
CA THR A 47 3.88 5.38 0.06
C THR A 47 2.73 6.37 -0.14
N GLY A 48 2.09 6.82 0.93
CA GLY A 48 1.07 7.88 0.87
C GLY A 48 1.62 9.22 0.40
N VAL A 49 2.80 9.61 0.87
CA VAL A 49 3.46 10.85 0.43
C VAL A 49 3.82 10.79 -1.05
N ILE A 50 4.28 9.63 -1.54
CA ILE A 50 4.63 9.45 -2.96
C ILE A 50 3.39 9.61 -3.84
N VAL A 51 2.28 8.94 -3.50
CA VAL A 51 1.01 9.06 -4.24
C VAL A 51 0.48 10.49 -4.21
N ALA A 52 0.50 11.15 -3.06
CA ALA A 52 0.04 12.54 -2.96
C ALA A 52 0.85 13.46 -3.89
N ARG A 53 2.17 13.27 -3.97
CA ARG A 53 3.03 14.03 -4.90
C ARG A 53 2.75 13.70 -6.36
N ASP A 54 2.49 12.43 -6.69
CA ASP A 54 2.10 12.03 -8.06
C ASP A 54 0.80 12.72 -8.48
N ILE A 55 -0.21 12.72 -7.61
CA ILE A 55 -1.50 13.38 -7.84
C ILE A 55 -1.31 14.90 -8.03
N LEU A 56 -0.50 15.55 -7.19
CA LEU A 56 -0.25 17.00 -7.30
C LEU A 56 0.53 17.39 -8.57
N ASN A 57 1.42 16.51 -9.05
CA ASN A 57 2.22 16.77 -10.24
C ASN A 57 1.49 16.44 -11.56
N ARG A 58 0.39 15.69 -11.50
CA ARG A 58 -0.47 15.46 -12.66
C ARG A 58 -1.20 16.75 -13.00
N LYS A 59 -0.95 17.25 -14.21
CA LYS A 59 -1.79 18.29 -14.80
C LYS A 59 -3.11 17.65 -15.22
N VAL A 60 -4.21 18.17 -14.68
CA VAL A 60 -5.56 17.98 -15.22
C VAL A 60 -5.66 18.61 -16.59
#